data_AF-A0A836CIX9-F1
#
_entry.id   AF-A0A836CIX9-F1
#
_cell.length_a   1.000
_cell.length_b   1.000
_cell.length_c   1.000
_cell.angle_alpha   90.00
_cell.angle_beta   90.00
_cell.angle_gamma   90.00
#
_symmetry.space_group_name_H-M   'P 1'
#
loop_
_entity.id
_entity.type
_entity.pdbx_description
1 polymer ?
#
loop_
_entity_poly.entity_id
_entity_poly.type
_entity_poly.pdbx_seq_one_letter_code
_entity_poly.pdbx_strand_id
1 'polypeptide(L)'
;CEVNGCTKQAVLRSGSTEFCVMHGGGDRCQHVDEGGNSCNACAKISKSGNGVVHMCIKHGGGNRCQHVDEEGHSCRASALTSRTGSGAVGMCIKHGGGDRCQHGGNSCTSSAVASKTGSGAIGMFVKHGGGNRCQHVDEQDNSCRASAVLRGCNLETWAH
;
A
#
# COMPACT_ATOMS: atom_id res chain seq x y z
N CYS A 1 -0.87 4.24 22.63
CA CYS A 1 -2.32 4.10 22.47
C CYS A 1 -2.86 3.66 23.82
N GLU A 2 -3.95 4.24 24.30
CA GLU A 2 -4.46 3.96 25.65
C GLU A 2 -5.15 2.58 25.79
N VAL A 3 -5.50 1.92 24.68
CA VAL A 3 -6.01 0.55 24.73
C VAL A 3 -4.98 -0.38 25.36
N ASN A 4 -5.36 -1.01 26.47
CA ASN A 4 -4.54 -1.96 27.22
C ASN A 4 -3.90 -3.01 26.29
N GLY A 5 -2.59 -3.20 26.42
CA GLY A 5 -1.81 -4.13 25.59
C GLY A 5 -1.49 -3.63 24.18
N CYS A 6 -1.90 -2.42 23.77
CA CYS A 6 -1.57 -1.86 22.46
C CYS A 6 -0.24 -1.11 22.48
N THR A 7 0.77 -1.65 21.78
CA THR A 7 2.10 -1.03 21.64
C THR A 7 2.16 0.07 20.59
N LYS A 8 1.07 0.33 19.85
CA LYS A 8 1.06 1.33 18.78
C LYS A 8 0.97 2.76 19.33
N GLN A 9 1.67 3.68 18.66
CA GLN A 9 1.59 5.10 18.99
C GLN A 9 0.19 5.67 18.71
N ALA A 10 -0.26 6.57 19.59
CA ALA A 10 -1.47 7.36 19.35
C ALA A 10 -1.24 8.33 18.19
N VAL A 11 -2.29 8.64 17.43
CA VAL A 11 -2.18 9.59 16.32
C VAL A 11 -2.26 11.01 16.87
N LEU A 12 -1.10 11.64 17.10
CA LEU A 12 -1.00 13.04 17.50
C LEU A 12 -1.03 13.94 16.24
N ARG A 13 -2.22 14.29 15.77
CA ARG A 13 -2.46 15.42 14.86
C ARG A 13 -3.56 16.31 15.44
N SER A 14 -3.68 17.53 14.92
CA SER A 14 -4.62 18.57 15.37
C SER A 14 -6.03 18.00 15.62
N GLY A 15 -6.33 17.64 16.87
CA GLY A 15 -7.43 16.73 17.24
C GLY A 15 -6.90 15.47 17.94
N SER A 16 -6.36 15.64 19.15
CA SER A 16 -5.68 14.62 19.94
C SER A 16 -6.61 13.47 20.36
N THR A 17 -6.53 12.35 19.66
CA THR A 17 -7.06 11.07 20.15
C THR A 17 -5.95 10.27 20.82
N GLU A 18 -6.18 9.73 22.01
CA GLU A 18 -5.22 8.87 22.74
C GLU A 18 -5.10 7.46 22.11
N PHE A 19 -5.80 7.25 21.00
CA PHE A 19 -5.88 6.00 20.26
C PHE A 19 -4.97 5.99 19.03
N CYS A 20 -4.49 4.80 18.67
CA CYS A 20 -3.82 4.60 17.38
C CYS A 20 -4.86 4.53 16.25
N VAL A 21 -4.42 4.60 14.99
CA VAL A 21 -5.30 4.51 13.80
C VAL A 21 -6.25 3.32 13.87
N MET A 22 -5.76 2.16 14.35
CA MET A 22 -6.57 0.93 14.45
C MET A 22 -7.61 0.97 15.56
N HIS A 23 -7.36 1.75 16.62
CA HIS A 23 -8.28 1.94 17.74
C HIS A 23 -9.06 3.25 17.60
N GLY A 24 -9.16 3.76 16.36
CA GLY A 24 -10.01 4.88 16.04
C GLY A 24 -9.37 6.26 16.12
N GLY A 25 -8.04 6.33 16.27
CA GLY A 25 -7.33 7.59 16.26
C GLY A 25 -7.19 8.23 14.88
N GLY A 26 -7.10 9.57 14.87
CA GLY A 26 -7.05 10.40 13.68
C GLY A 26 -8.41 10.71 13.04
N ASP A 27 -8.40 11.63 12.07
CA ASP A 27 -9.61 12.13 11.41
C ASP A 27 -10.39 11.05 10.67
N ARG A 28 -11.73 11.12 10.73
CA ARG A 28 -12.63 10.24 10.00
C ARG A 28 -13.19 10.90 8.75
N CYS A 29 -13.59 10.06 7.81
CA CYS A 29 -14.22 10.50 6.58
C CYS A 29 -15.56 11.19 6.89
N GLN A 30 -15.76 12.39 6.35
CA GLN A 30 -17.00 13.15 6.52
C GLN A 30 -18.12 12.74 5.55
N HIS A 31 -17.93 11.66 4.80
CA HIS A 31 -18.97 11.17 3.89
C HIS A 31 -20.09 10.52 4.67
N VAL A 32 -21.31 10.92 4.36
CA VAL A 32 -22.56 10.35 4.86
C VAL A 32 -23.33 9.83 3.64
N ASP A 33 -23.81 8.59 3.71
CA ASP A 33 -24.63 8.02 2.64
C ASP A 33 -26.08 8.50 2.70
N GLU A 34 -26.89 8.13 1.70
CA GLU A 34 -28.32 8.51 1.62
C GLU A 34 -29.14 8.00 2.81
N GLY A 35 -28.68 6.94 3.48
CA GLY A 35 -29.28 6.39 4.69
C GLY A 35 -28.83 7.07 5.99
N GLY A 36 -28.00 8.10 5.92
CA GLY A 36 -27.48 8.81 7.09
C GLY A 36 -26.29 8.13 7.78
N ASN A 37 -25.73 7.06 7.21
CA ASN A 37 -24.60 6.35 7.82
C ASN A 37 -23.28 7.07 7.50
N SER A 38 -22.51 7.38 8.53
CA SER A 38 -21.20 8.00 8.38
C SER A 38 -20.11 6.98 8.04
N CYS A 39 -19.18 7.38 7.17
CA CYS A 39 -18.05 6.55 6.81
C CYS A 39 -17.02 6.50 7.96
N ASN A 40 -16.89 5.33 8.58
CA ASN A 40 -15.92 5.08 9.67
C ASN A 40 -14.46 5.22 9.21
N ALA A 41 -14.16 5.04 7.91
CA ALA A 41 -12.79 5.00 7.42
C ALA A 41 -12.01 6.28 7.73
N CYS A 42 -10.72 6.14 8.00
CA CYS A 42 -9.86 7.30 8.24
C CYS A 42 -9.80 8.21 7.01
N ALA A 43 -9.90 9.51 7.25
CA ALA A 43 -9.65 10.52 6.24
C ALA A 43 -8.18 10.47 5.79
N LYS A 44 -7.95 10.86 4.55
CA LYS A 44 -6.64 10.84 3.91
C LYS A 44 -6.35 12.22 3.37
N ILE A 45 -5.31 12.85 3.91
CA ILE A 45 -4.89 14.19 3.51
C ILE A 45 -4.18 14.10 2.16
N SER A 46 -4.61 14.92 1.20
CA SER A 46 -3.87 15.14 -0.04
C SER A 46 -2.74 16.13 0.21
N LYS A 47 -1.49 15.68 0.10
CA LYS A 47 -0.31 16.56 0.22
C LYS A 47 -0.20 17.52 -0.97
N SER A 48 -0.74 17.11 -2.11
CA SER A 48 -0.70 17.88 -3.36
C SER A 48 -1.95 18.73 -3.56
N GLY A 49 -2.89 18.74 -2.61
CA GLY A 49 -4.13 19.52 -2.69
C GLY A 49 -5.17 19.02 -3.71
N ASN A 50 -4.84 18.05 -4.55
CA ASN A 50 -5.74 17.57 -5.62
C ASN A 50 -6.79 16.54 -5.17
N GLY A 51 -6.86 16.24 -3.87
CA GLY A 51 -7.84 15.32 -3.29
C GLY A 51 -8.71 16.04 -2.27
N VAL A 52 -9.92 15.50 -2.05
CA VAL A 52 -10.89 16.13 -1.17
C VAL A 52 -10.43 15.98 0.28
N VAL A 53 -10.35 17.10 1.00
CA VAL A 53 -10.00 17.13 2.42
C VAL A 53 -11.06 16.41 3.26
N HIS A 54 -10.66 15.87 4.42
CA HIS A 54 -11.54 15.13 5.34
C HIS A 54 -12.30 13.94 4.73
N MET A 55 -11.89 13.45 3.56
CA MET A 55 -12.44 12.26 2.93
C MET A 55 -11.46 11.08 2.97
N CYS A 56 -11.97 9.85 2.94
CA CYS A 56 -11.15 8.66 2.76
C CYS A 56 -10.83 8.44 1.27
N ILE A 57 -9.90 7.54 0.94
CA ILE A 57 -9.52 7.26 -0.46
C ILE A 57 -10.71 6.88 -1.35
N LYS A 58 -11.67 6.12 -0.82
CA LYS A 58 -12.88 5.72 -1.56
C LYS A 58 -13.75 6.93 -1.92
N HIS A 59 -13.85 7.90 -1.00
CA HIS A 59 -14.66 9.10 -1.16
C HIS A 59 -13.86 10.30 -1.69
N GLY A 60 -12.72 10.07 -2.34
CA GLY A 60 -11.95 11.11 -3.04
C GLY A 60 -10.83 11.76 -2.23
N GLY A 61 -10.57 11.29 -1.02
CA GLY A 61 -9.42 11.71 -0.22
C GLY A 61 -8.07 11.18 -0.71
N GLY A 62 -7.00 11.77 -0.19
CA GLY A 62 -5.63 11.48 -0.58
C GLY A 62 -5.27 11.98 -1.98
N ASN A 63 -4.00 11.84 -2.36
CA ASN A 63 -3.52 12.31 -3.66
C ASN A 63 -4.22 11.58 -4.82
N ARG A 64 -4.62 12.33 -5.84
CA ARG A 64 -5.21 11.80 -7.08
C ARG A 64 -4.18 11.74 -8.21
N CYS A 65 -4.43 10.90 -9.20
CA CYS A 65 -3.61 10.82 -10.40
C CYS A 65 -3.65 12.16 -11.15
N GLN A 66 -2.50 12.64 -11.60
CA GLN A 66 -2.37 13.89 -12.35
C GLN A 66 -2.49 13.71 -13.88
N HIS A 67 -2.72 12.48 -14.34
CA HIS A 67 -2.86 12.20 -15.76
C HIS A 67 -4.19 12.78 -16.28
N VAL A 68 -4.09 13.47 -17.40
CA VAL A 68 -5.21 13.92 -18.23
C VAL A 68 -5.08 13.22 -19.58
N ASP A 69 -6.20 12.73 -20.11
CA ASP A 69 -6.21 12.17 -21.46
C ASP A 69 -6.21 13.28 -22.53
N GLU A 70 -6.15 12.87 -23.80
CA GLU A 70 -6.09 13.80 -24.95
C GLU A 70 -7.37 14.64 -25.10
N GLU A 71 -8.49 14.16 -24.58
CA GLU A 71 -9.79 14.86 -24.56
C GLU A 71 -9.92 15.80 -23.34
N GLY A 72 -8.94 15.79 -22.42
CA GLY A 72 -8.91 16.63 -21.23
C GLY A 72 -9.58 16.02 -19.99
N HIS A 73 -9.98 14.75 -20.01
CA HIS A 73 -10.55 14.10 -18.83
C HIS A 73 -9.46 13.72 -17.83
N SER A 74 -9.71 14.07 -16.56
CA SER A 74 -8.79 13.75 -15.47
C SER A 74 -8.94 12.32 -14.98
N CYS A 75 -7.81 11.65 -14.77
CA CYS A 75 -7.79 10.31 -14.19
C CYS A 75 -8.24 10.37 -12.72
N ARG A 76 -9.41 9.83 -12.44
CA ARG A 76 -9.98 9.78 -11.09
C ARG A 76 -9.33 8.72 -10.20
N ALA A 77 -8.24 8.05 -10.59
CA ALA A 77 -7.58 7.06 -9.76
C ALA A 77 -6.74 7.71 -8.65
N SER A 78 -6.44 6.96 -7.58
CA SER A 78 -5.53 7.41 -6.53
C SER A 78 -4.08 7.41 -7.04
N ALA A 79 -3.33 8.46 -6.72
CA ALA A 79 -1.89 8.45 -6.93
C ALA A 79 -1.20 7.53 -5.91
N LEU A 80 -0.13 6.88 -6.36
CA LEU A 80 0.68 6.00 -5.54
C LEU A 80 2.04 6.66 -5.28
N THR A 81 2.41 6.75 -4.01
CA THR A 81 3.75 7.20 -3.63
C THR A 81 4.76 6.09 -3.95
N SER A 82 5.81 6.42 -4.70
CA SER A 82 6.99 5.58 -4.81
C SER A 82 7.92 5.89 -3.64
N ARG A 83 8.33 4.85 -2.91
CA ARG A 83 9.31 4.96 -1.81
C ARG A 83 10.74 4.86 -2.33
N THR A 84 10.92 4.17 -3.44
CA THR A 84 12.21 3.96 -4.10
C THR A 84 12.55 5.03 -5.13
N GLY A 85 11.60 5.90 -5.47
CA GLY A 85 11.74 6.88 -6.54
C GLY A 85 11.61 6.30 -7.95
N SER A 86 11.39 4.98 -8.10
CA SER A 86 11.27 4.33 -9.41
C SER A 86 9.92 4.56 -10.11
N GLY A 87 8.92 5.07 -9.39
CA GLY A 87 7.61 5.42 -9.95
C GLY A 87 7.42 6.93 -10.11
N ALA A 88 6.61 7.31 -11.11
CA ALA A 88 6.24 8.70 -11.33
C ALA A 88 5.45 9.26 -10.13
N VAL A 89 5.88 10.42 -9.63
CA VAL A 89 5.20 11.15 -8.55
C VAL A 89 3.86 11.66 -9.04
N GLY A 90 2.81 11.56 -8.20
CA GLY A 90 1.49 12.08 -8.55
C GLY A 90 0.70 11.21 -9.53
N MET A 91 1.21 10.04 -9.93
CA MET A 91 0.56 9.15 -10.88
C MET A 91 -0.05 7.92 -10.20
N CYS A 92 -1.07 7.31 -10.82
CA CYS A 92 -1.61 6.02 -10.43
C CYS A 92 -0.81 4.87 -11.04
N ILE A 93 -1.06 3.63 -10.61
CA ILE A 93 -0.33 2.44 -11.11
C ILE A 93 -0.37 2.31 -12.64
N LYS A 94 -1.51 2.62 -13.26
CA LYS A 94 -1.70 2.54 -14.72
C LYS A 94 -0.84 3.59 -15.45
N HIS A 95 -0.69 4.77 -14.87
CA HIS A 95 0.03 5.90 -15.46
C HIS A 95 1.46 6.07 -14.92
N GLY A 96 2.10 4.99 -14.46
CA GLY A 96 3.52 5.04 -14.07
C GLY A 96 3.79 5.25 -12.57
N GLY A 97 2.76 5.45 -11.74
CA GLY A 97 2.92 5.62 -10.30
C GLY A 97 3.26 4.36 -9.52
N GLY A 98 3.72 4.55 -8.28
CA GLY A 98 4.12 3.47 -7.36
C GLY A 98 5.47 2.83 -7.70
N ASP A 99 6.05 2.07 -6.77
CA ASP A 99 7.36 1.44 -6.95
C ASP A 99 7.36 0.46 -8.14
N ARG A 100 8.42 0.55 -8.97
CA ARG A 100 8.61 -0.28 -10.17
C ARG A 100 9.68 -1.33 -9.93
N CYS A 101 9.58 -2.44 -10.66
CA CYS A 101 10.59 -3.48 -10.60
C CYS A 101 11.92 -2.97 -11.15
N GLN A 102 12.96 -3.03 -10.33
CA GLN A 102 14.29 -2.51 -10.65
C GLN A 102 15.19 -3.55 -11.37
N HIS A 103 14.67 -4.75 -11.63
CA HIS A 103 15.41 -5.80 -12.31
C HIS A 103 15.82 -5.35 -13.73
N GLY A 104 17.08 -5.58 -14.08
CA GLY A 104 17.61 -5.28 -15.41
C GLY A 104 17.50 -3.80 -15.80
N GLY A 105 17.72 -2.88 -14.85
CA GLY A 105 17.76 -1.44 -15.15
C GLY A 105 16.40 -0.84 -15.52
N ASN A 106 15.31 -1.28 -14.87
CA ASN A 106 13.92 -0.85 -15.12
C ASN A 106 13.33 -1.29 -16.49
N SER A 107 13.97 -2.25 -17.17
CA SER A 107 13.37 -2.90 -18.36
C SER A 107 12.09 -3.67 -18.02
N CYS A 108 11.94 -4.10 -16.76
CA CYS A 108 10.71 -4.70 -16.27
C CYS A 108 9.66 -3.61 -15.94
N THR A 109 8.56 -3.60 -16.68
CA THR A 109 7.45 -2.64 -16.47
C THR A 109 6.53 -3.01 -15.30
N SER A 110 6.73 -4.20 -14.72
CA SER A 110 5.92 -4.69 -13.59
C SER A 110 6.16 -3.87 -12.33
N SER A 111 5.13 -3.73 -11.50
CA SER A 111 5.25 -3.06 -10.21
C SER A 111 6.04 -3.89 -9.21
N ALA A 112 6.87 -3.21 -8.41
CA ALA A 112 7.52 -3.86 -7.29
C ALA A 112 6.49 -4.21 -6.20
N VAL A 113 6.72 -5.32 -5.51
CA VAL A 113 5.82 -5.79 -4.45
C VAL A 113 6.53 -5.67 -3.12
N ALA A 114 5.90 -4.97 -2.18
CA ALA A 114 6.44 -4.79 -0.85
C ALA A 114 6.46 -6.12 -0.09
N SER A 115 7.59 -6.44 0.54
CA SER A 115 7.66 -7.50 1.55
C SER A 115 7.37 -6.90 2.92
N LYS A 116 6.38 -7.44 3.63
CA LYS A 116 6.06 -7.05 5.01
C LYS A 116 6.98 -7.74 6.02
N THR A 117 7.51 -8.89 5.63
CA THR A 117 8.37 -9.77 6.44
C THR A 117 9.86 -9.51 6.20
N GLY A 118 10.20 -8.72 5.17
CA GLY A 118 11.58 -8.50 4.76
C GLY A 118 12.19 -9.68 3.99
N SER A 119 11.47 -10.77 3.80
CA SER A 119 11.99 -12.01 3.19
C SER A 119 12.19 -11.96 1.68
N GLY A 120 11.79 -10.88 1.01
CA GLY A 120 11.92 -10.71 -0.43
C GLY A 120 12.57 -9.39 -0.78
N ALA A 121 13.17 -9.34 -1.97
CA ALA A 121 13.97 -8.21 -2.41
C ALA A 121 13.12 -6.93 -2.54
N ILE A 122 13.63 -5.83 -1.97
CA ILE A 122 13.02 -4.51 -2.07
C ILE A 122 13.14 -4.02 -3.52
N GLY A 123 12.09 -3.38 -4.04
CA GLY A 123 12.12 -2.86 -5.41
C GLY A 123 11.98 -3.94 -6.50
N MET A 124 11.67 -5.19 -6.15
CA MET A 124 11.48 -6.27 -7.11
C MET A 124 10.00 -6.66 -7.24
N PHE A 125 9.61 -7.09 -8.44
CA PHE A 125 8.35 -7.79 -8.67
C PHE A 125 8.47 -9.26 -8.22
N VAL A 126 7.33 -9.94 -8.02
CA VAL A 126 7.27 -11.32 -7.51
C VAL A 126 8.17 -12.28 -8.30
N LYS A 127 8.18 -12.19 -9.64
CA LYS A 127 9.02 -13.05 -10.50
C LYS A 127 10.52 -12.77 -10.35
N HIS A 128 10.91 -11.59 -9.90
CA HIS A 128 12.30 -11.21 -9.66
C HIS A 128 12.66 -11.26 -8.17
N GLY A 129 11.89 -12.00 -7.36
CA GLY A 129 12.18 -12.22 -5.94
C GLY A 129 11.58 -11.19 -4.98
N GLY A 130 10.66 -10.33 -5.45
CA GLY A 130 9.92 -9.40 -4.60
C GLY A 130 8.77 -10.03 -3.81
N GLY A 131 8.21 -9.27 -2.86
CA GLY A 131 7.09 -9.71 -2.02
C GLY A 131 7.48 -10.63 -0.86
N ASN A 132 6.49 -11.17 -0.14
CA ASN A 132 6.75 -12.12 0.95
C ASN A 132 7.16 -13.49 0.38
N ARG A 133 8.14 -14.13 1.01
CA ARG A 133 8.68 -15.43 0.61
C ARG A 133 8.49 -16.43 1.75
N CYS A 134 8.38 -17.70 1.42
CA CYS A 134 8.36 -18.73 2.44
C CYS A 134 9.71 -18.72 3.19
N GLN A 135 9.64 -18.80 4.51
CA GLN A 135 10.82 -18.92 5.38
C GLN A 135 10.90 -20.31 6.02
N HIS A 136 10.10 -21.26 5.56
CA HIS A 136 10.17 -22.63 6.03
C HIS A 136 11.52 -23.23 5.62
N VAL A 137 12.29 -23.59 6.62
CA VAL A 137 13.49 -24.41 6.52
C VAL A 137 13.12 -25.80 7.03
N ASP A 138 13.53 -26.84 6.33
CA ASP A 138 13.36 -28.22 6.80
C ASP A 138 14.48 -28.62 7.78
N GLU A 139 14.42 -29.84 8.29
CA GLU A 139 15.45 -30.40 9.19
C GLU A 139 16.81 -30.63 8.50
N GLN A 140 16.88 -30.45 7.18
CA GLN A 140 18.07 -30.59 6.34
C GLN A 140 18.59 -29.22 5.84
N ASP A 141 18.14 -28.12 6.46
CA ASP A 141 18.46 -26.73 6.10
C ASP A 141 18.04 -26.32 4.68
N ASN A 142 17.16 -27.06 4.00
CA ASN A 142 16.59 -26.66 2.73
C ASN A 142 15.50 -25.62 2.95
N SER A 143 15.59 -24.50 2.22
CA SER A 143 14.64 -23.41 2.31
C SER A 143 13.59 -23.46 1.20
N CYS A 144 12.32 -23.29 1.56
CA CYS A 144 11.23 -23.19 0.60
C CYS A 144 11.34 -21.87 -0.19
N ARG A 145 11.66 -21.96 -1.49
CA ARG A 145 11.83 -20.79 -2.38
C ARG A 145 10.51 -20.31 -3.00
N ALA A 146 9.35 -20.72 -2.49
CA ALA A 146 8.05 -20.32 -3.03
C ALA A 146 7.66 -18.88 -2.63
N SER A 147 6.89 -18.21 -3.50
CA SER A 147 6.21 -16.96 -3.15
C SER A 147 5.11 -17.28 -2.15
N ALA A 148 5.06 -16.60 -1.00
CA ALA A 148 4.07 -16.87 0.05
C ALA A 148 2.64 -16.39 -0.30
N VAL A 149 2.33 -16.27 -1.59
CA VAL A 149 1.02 -15.80 -2.05
C VAL A 149 0.02 -16.94 -1.89
N LEU A 150 -0.65 -16.91 -0.74
CA LEU A 150 -1.86 -17.64 -0.35
C LEU A 150 -1.67 -19.08 0.13
N ARG A 151 -2.11 -19.29 1.39
CA ARG A 151 -2.62 -20.53 2.01
C ARG A 151 -1.98 -21.84 1.53
N GLY A 152 -0.98 -22.29 2.29
CA GLY A 152 -0.42 -23.63 2.19
C GLY A 152 0.71 -23.71 1.17
N CYS A 153 1.95 -23.71 1.67
CA CYS A 153 3.02 -24.34 0.91
C CYS A 153 2.62 -25.80 0.72
N ASN A 154 2.17 -26.16 -0.48
CA ASN A 154 2.06 -27.56 -0.84
C ASN A 154 3.50 -28.11 -0.92
N LEU A 155 3.78 -29.20 -0.20
CA LEU A 155 5.12 -29.77 0.00
C LEU A 155 5.85 -30.21 -1.30
N GLU A 156 5.25 -30.02 -2.47
CA GLU A 156 5.76 -30.50 -3.75
C GLU A 156 6.74 -29.54 -4.46
N THR A 157 7.06 -28.38 -3.88
CA THR A 157 7.92 -27.36 -4.51
C THR A 157 9.30 -27.20 -3.86
N TRP A 158 9.82 -28.27 -3.27
CA TRP A 158 11.17 -28.30 -2.72
C TRP A 158 12.14 -28.46 -3.88
N ALA A 159 13.02 -27.49 -4.07
CA ALA A 159 14.02 -27.56 -5.12
C ALA A 159 15.09 -28.57 -4.69
N HIS A 160 15.19 -29.70 -5.39
CA HIS A 160 16.39 -30.53 -5.40
C HIS A 160 17.57 -29.79 -6.05
#